data_AF-A0A1H6G0M4-F1
#
_entry.id   AF-A0A1H6G0M4-F1
#
_cell.length_a   1.000
_cell.length_b   1.000
_cell.length_c   1.000
_cell.angle_alpha   90.00
_cell.angle_beta   90.00
_cell.angle_gamma   90.00
#
_symmetry.space_group_name_H-M   'P 1'
#
loop_
_entity.id
_entity.type
_entity.pdbx_description
1 polymer ?
#
loop_
_entity_poly.entity_id
_entity_poly.type
_entity_poly.pdbx_seq_one_letter_code
_entity_poly.pdbx_strand_id
1 'polypeptide(L)'
;MSQSADRPWDRVSKFPTFVDHLEDEGAFSVREIVDQLEVDVPLDGIVYHDRGIRAPGYDATFVHEPNRSRPAFSVEVNTIGPRNTWGVFDAQLAWDLYLLQTDGVSALAWVSDEEYKTEEATHFQTKQDALAAGRFSFGVFCYAGSDWEERVDRIQRTDAPAYLKRDDGTPIIPQTASEFYDYIGSTATELRQNGGGAPPYLGMLELEVSID
;
A
#
# COMPACT_ATOMS: atom_id res chain seq x y z
N MET A 1 -20.59 24.86 9.75
CA MET A 1 -20.51 23.85 10.83
C MET A 1 -19.40 22.91 10.43
N SER A 2 -18.22 23.03 11.04
CA SER A 2 -17.10 22.13 10.73
C SER A 2 -17.46 20.75 11.26
N GLN A 3 -17.57 19.75 10.38
CA GLN A 3 -17.37 18.38 10.81
C GLN A 3 -16.00 18.37 11.49
N SER A 4 -15.96 17.98 12.77
CA SER A 4 -14.76 17.38 13.33
C SER A 4 -14.44 16.22 12.39
N ALA A 5 -13.50 16.43 11.47
CA ALA A 5 -13.09 15.38 10.56
C ALA A 5 -12.47 14.28 11.43
N ASP A 6 -13.15 13.14 11.53
CA ASP A 6 -12.65 11.95 12.17
C ASP A 6 -11.35 11.60 11.44
N ARG A 7 -10.21 11.92 12.03
CA ARG A 7 -8.89 11.61 11.49
C ARG A 7 -8.57 10.20 11.97
N PRO A 8 -8.62 9.16 11.12
CA PRO A 8 -8.33 7.79 11.53
C PRO A 8 -6.89 7.58 11.99
N TRP A 9 -5.99 8.55 11.77
CA TRP A 9 -4.60 8.50 12.20
C TRP A 9 -4.26 9.65 13.13
N ASP A 10 -3.78 9.31 14.33
CA ASP A 10 -3.41 10.27 15.36
C ASP A 10 -2.04 10.90 15.09
N ARG A 11 -1.12 10.12 14.52
CA ARG A 11 0.24 10.56 14.21
C ARG A 11 0.59 10.23 12.75
N VAL A 12 1.09 11.24 12.05
CA VAL A 12 1.59 11.13 10.68
C VAL A 12 2.99 11.72 10.64
N SER A 13 3.99 10.89 10.34
CA SER A 13 5.41 11.26 10.36
C SER A 13 6.03 10.98 8.99
N LYS A 14 6.63 12.00 8.36
CA LYS A 14 7.26 11.86 7.03
C LYS A 14 8.66 11.23 7.16
N PHE A 15 9.02 10.36 6.23
CA PHE A 15 10.39 9.94 5.93
C PHE A 15 10.96 10.83 4.82
N PRO A 16 11.72 11.89 5.15
CA PRO A 16 12.11 12.90 4.18
C PRO A 16 13.12 12.42 3.14
N THR A 17 13.88 11.36 3.43
CA THR A 17 14.98 10.85 2.59
C THR A 17 14.66 9.48 1.99
N PHE A 18 13.38 9.09 1.88
CA PHE A 18 13.00 7.76 1.40
C PHE A 18 13.58 7.44 0.02
N VAL A 19 13.40 8.34 -0.95
CA VAL A 19 13.89 8.13 -2.33
C VAL A 19 15.41 8.08 -2.35
N ASP A 20 16.08 9.08 -1.78
CA ASP A 20 17.54 9.14 -1.71
C ASP A 20 18.12 7.87 -1.04
N HIS A 21 17.51 7.41 0.05
CA HIS A 21 17.95 6.20 0.76
C HIS A 21 17.73 4.94 -0.06
N LEU A 22 16.59 4.83 -0.77
CA LEU A 22 16.33 3.70 -1.66
C LEU A 22 17.29 3.69 -2.86
N GLU A 23 17.64 4.85 -3.39
CA GLU A 23 18.63 4.98 -4.46
C GLU A 23 20.03 4.55 -4.01
N ASP A 24 20.43 4.94 -2.79
CA ASP A 24 21.74 4.65 -2.21
C ASP A 24 21.91 3.18 -1.79
N GLU A 25 20.91 2.60 -1.09
CA GLU A 25 20.97 1.22 -0.57
C GLU A 25 20.53 0.19 -1.63
N GLY A 26 19.78 0.63 -2.65
CA GLY A 26 19.26 -0.21 -3.73
C GLY A 26 18.04 -1.06 -3.36
N ALA A 27 17.89 -1.43 -2.10
CA ALA A 27 16.67 -2.01 -1.56
C ALA A 27 16.61 -1.82 -0.04
N PHE A 28 15.41 -1.70 0.52
CA PHE A 28 15.21 -1.86 1.96
C PHE A 28 13.78 -2.42 2.22
N SER A 29 13.63 -3.22 3.26
CA SER A 29 12.38 -3.86 3.71
C SER A 29 11.55 -3.00 4.68
N VAL A 30 10.26 -3.27 4.76
CA VAL A 30 9.37 -2.61 5.73
C VAL A 30 9.86 -2.81 7.16
N ARG A 31 10.37 -4.00 7.48
CA ARG A 31 11.02 -4.27 8.77
C ARG A 31 12.22 -3.36 9.01
N GLU A 32 13.10 -3.18 8.03
CA GLU A 32 14.25 -2.28 8.16
C GLU A 32 13.84 -0.82 8.37
N ILE A 33 12.78 -0.31 7.70
CA ILE A 33 12.25 1.04 8.01
C ILE A 33 11.85 1.11 9.46
N VAL A 34 11.03 0.14 9.88
CA VAL A 34 10.44 0.12 11.22
C VAL A 34 11.52 0.04 12.29
N ASP A 35 12.57 -0.76 12.06
CA ASP A 35 13.69 -0.88 12.99
C ASP A 35 14.54 0.41 13.06
N GLN A 36 14.59 1.19 11.98
CA GLN A 36 15.27 2.49 11.98
C GLN A 36 14.45 3.61 12.63
N LEU A 37 13.14 3.40 12.83
CA LEU A 37 12.30 4.36 13.52
C LEU A 37 12.53 4.32 15.03
N GLU A 38 12.63 5.50 15.64
CA GLU A 38 12.64 5.65 17.11
C GLU A 38 11.24 5.44 17.74
N VAL A 39 10.38 4.61 17.13
CA VAL A 39 9.05 4.26 17.63
C VAL A 39 8.83 2.76 17.58
N ASP A 40 8.19 2.23 18.62
CA ASP A 40 7.83 0.82 18.70
C ASP A 40 6.62 0.54 17.79
N VAL A 41 6.85 -0.19 16.70
CA VAL A 41 5.80 -0.64 15.77
C VAL A 41 5.79 -2.16 15.79
N PRO A 42 4.79 -2.79 16.43
CA PRO A 42 4.64 -4.23 16.42
C PRO A 42 4.50 -4.78 15.00
N LEU A 43 5.33 -5.77 14.65
CA LEU A 43 5.40 -6.27 13.27
C LEU A 43 5.71 -7.77 13.20
N ASP A 44 4.66 -8.59 13.09
CA ASP A 44 4.76 -10.00 12.72
C ASP A 44 4.53 -10.21 11.22
N GLY A 45 3.74 -9.34 10.57
CA GLY A 45 3.51 -9.33 9.13
C GLY A 45 2.83 -8.06 8.64
N ILE A 46 2.68 -7.97 7.32
CA ILE A 46 2.13 -6.81 6.63
C ILE A 46 0.91 -7.16 5.78
N VAL A 47 0.12 -6.15 5.45
CA VAL A 47 -0.84 -6.22 4.36
C VAL A 47 -0.58 -5.07 3.39
N TYR A 48 -0.12 -5.39 2.19
CA TYR A 48 0.00 -4.45 1.08
C TYR A 48 -1.40 -3.97 0.66
N HIS A 49 -1.53 -2.66 0.51
CA HIS A 49 -2.71 -1.94 0.08
C HIS A 49 -2.44 -1.26 -1.25
N ASP A 50 -3.32 -1.54 -2.20
CA ASP A 50 -3.40 -0.86 -3.48
C ASP A 50 -4.87 -0.63 -3.80
N ARG A 51 -5.35 0.58 -3.53
CA ARG A 51 -6.69 1.07 -3.87
C ARG A 51 -7.84 0.09 -3.59
N GLY A 52 -7.71 -0.65 -2.49
CA GLY A 52 -8.70 -1.65 -2.04
C GLY A 52 -8.21 -3.09 -2.10
N ILE A 53 -7.22 -3.41 -2.93
CA ILE A 53 -6.52 -4.70 -2.89
C ILE A 53 -5.79 -4.84 -1.55
N ARG A 54 -5.85 -6.02 -0.96
CA ARG A 54 -5.23 -6.37 0.32
C ARG A 54 -4.48 -7.68 0.17
N ALA A 55 -3.17 -7.59 0.03
CA ALA A 55 -2.28 -8.74 -0.12
C ALA A 55 -1.45 -8.93 1.16
N PRO A 56 -1.75 -9.94 1.99
CA PRO A 56 -0.95 -10.25 3.17
C PRO A 56 0.40 -10.85 2.79
N GLY A 57 1.43 -10.46 3.53
CA GLY A 57 2.76 -11.03 3.43
C GLY A 57 3.53 -10.93 4.74
N TYR A 58 4.58 -11.72 4.88
CA TYR A 58 5.46 -11.64 6.05
C TYR A 58 6.31 -10.38 6.03
N ASP A 59 6.56 -9.80 4.85
CA ASP A 59 7.28 -8.55 4.70
C ASP A 59 6.99 -7.94 3.32
N ALA A 60 7.43 -6.70 3.11
CA ALA A 60 7.53 -6.12 1.78
C ALA A 60 8.86 -5.37 1.62
N THR A 61 9.43 -5.40 0.43
CA THR A 61 10.72 -4.79 0.13
C THR A 61 10.56 -3.75 -0.97
N PHE A 62 11.04 -2.53 -0.70
CA PHE A 62 11.22 -1.52 -1.72
C PHE A 62 12.51 -1.80 -2.47
N VAL A 63 12.48 -1.81 -3.80
CA VAL A 63 13.64 -2.09 -4.65
C VAL A 63 13.81 -0.97 -5.66
N HIS A 64 15.01 -0.39 -5.74
CA HIS A 64 15.36 0.58 -6.76
C HIS A 64 15.58 -0.11 -8.12
N GLU A 65 14.90 0.36 -9.16
CA GLU A 65 14.98 -0.20 -10.51
C GLU A 65 15.43 0.84 -11.55
N PRO A 66 16.71 1.28 -11.50
CA PRO A 66 17.21 2.37 -12.35
C PRO A 66 17.37 1.97 -13.83
N ASN A 67 17.50 0.68 -14.12
CA ASN A 67 17.87 0.16 -15.43
C ASN A 67 16.67 -0.18 -16.32
N ARG A 68 15.45 0.19 -15.92
CA ARG A 68 14.25 0.07 -16.78
C ARG A 68 14.28 1.14 -17.88
N SER A 69 13.41 0.99 -18.88
CA SER A 69 13.20 2.02 -19.92
C SER A 69 12.76 3.37 -19.34
N ARG A 70 12.12 3.33 -18.18
CA ARG A 70 11.75 4.46 -17.34
C ARG A 70 12.20 4.14 -15.90
N PRO A 71 13.02 5.00 -15.25
CA PRO A 71 13.44 4.77 -13.87
C PRO A 71 12.25 4.50 -12.96
N ALA A 72 12.38 3.50 -12.11
CA ALA A 72 11.30 3.04 -11.25
C ALA A 72 11.83 2.61 -9.89
N PHE A 73 10.92 2.43 -8.96
CA PHE A 73 11.12 1.54 -7.83
C PHE A 73 9.96 0.57 -7.77
N SER A 74 10.15 -0.57 -7.12
CA SER A 74 9.08 -1.52 -6.90
C SER A 74 8.89 -1.86 -5.43
N VAL A 75 7.73 -2.44 -5.13
CA VAL A 75 7.41 -3.05 -3.85
C VAL A 75 7.11 -4.51 -4.09
N GLU A 76 7.97 -5.38 -3.57
CA GLU A 76 7.81 -6.83 -3.65
C GLU A 76 7.28 -7.35 -2.31
N VAL A 77 6.18 -8.10 -2.33
CA VAL A 77 5.59 -8.66 -1.11
C VAL A 77 6.01 -10.11 -0.94
N ASN A 78 6.58 -10.45 0.22
CA ASN A 78 6.79 -11.83 0.62
C ASN A 78 5.45 -12.43 1.08
N THR A 79 4.60 -12.76 0.12
CA THR A 79 3.20 -13.14 0.36
C THR A 79 3.04 -14.47 1.09
N ILE A 80 1.83 -14.74 1.58
CA ILE A 80 1.49 -16.01 2.21
C ILE A 80 1.12 -17.05 1.15
N GLY A 81 1.82 -18.20 1.17
CA GLY A 81 1.53 -19.33 0.30
C GLY A 81 2.03 -19.12 -1.13
N PRO A 82 1.40 -19.74 -2.15
CA PRO A 82 1.85 -19.67 -3.55
C PRO A 82 1.36 -18.41 -4.25
N ARG A 83 1.39 -17.26 -3.57
CA ARG A 83 0.89 -15.98 -4.09
C ARG A 83 2.06 -15.13 -4.58
N ASN A 84 1.75 -14.19 -5.45
CA ASN A 84 2.69 -13.15 -5.84
C ASN A 84 2.00 -11.79 -5.78
N THR A 85 2.69 -10.79 -5.26
CA THR A 85 2.24 -9.40 -5.30
C THR A 85 3.45 -8.50 -5.45
N TRP A 86 3.43 -7.71 -6.53
CA TRP A 86 4.49 -6.79 -6.90
C TRP A 86 3.90 -5.57 -7.59
N GLY A 87 4.32 -4.37 -7.17
CA GLY A 87 3.91 -3.11 -7.79
C GLY A 87 5.13 -2.30 -8.21
N VAL A 88 5.12 -1.76 -9.42
CA VAL A 88 6.19 -0.90 -9.96
C VAL A 88 5.68 0.53 -10.05
N PHE A 89 6.47 1.46 -9.51
CA PHE A 89 6.16 2.87 -9.42
C PHE A 89 7.21 3.69 -10.16
N ASP A 90 6.73 4.73 -10.83
CA ASP A 90 7.50 5.69 -11.60
C ASP A 90 8.37 6.56 -10.69
N ALA A 91 9.68 6.31 -10.67
CA ALA A 91 10.62 7.04 -9.83
C ALA A 91 10.87 8.49 -10.31
N GLN A 92 10.32 8.88 -11.47
CA GLN A 92 10.42 10.26 -11.94
C GLN A 92 9.42 11.20 -11.24
N LEU A 93 8.43 10.65 -10.53
CA LEU A 93 7.52 11.45 -9.70
C LEU A 93 8.15 11.75 -8.35
N ALA A 94 7.70 12.84 -7.71
CA ALA A 94 8.16 13.18 -6.37
C ALA A 94 7.35 12.41 -5.32
N TRP A 95 7.93 11.30 -4.85
CA TRP A 95 7.33 10.43 -3.85
C TRP A 95 7.73 10.83 -2.43
N ASP A 96 6.74 10.77 -1.54
CA ASP A 96 6.96 10.90 -0.09
C ASP A 96 6.46 9.63 0.61
N LEU A 97 7.22 9.12 1.57
CA LEU A 97 6.82 8.03 2.46
C LEU A 97 6.44 8.59 3.84
N TYR A 98 5.38 8.05 4.43
CA TYR A 98 4.89 8.44 5.74
C TYR A 98 4.60 7.23 6.61
N LEU A 99 4.96 7.33 7.89
CA LEU A 99 4.45 6.47 8.95
C LEU A 99 3.15 7.06 9.50
N LEU A 100 2.09 6.27 9.47
CA LEU A 100 0.77 6.56 10.03
C LEU A 100 0.57 5.68 11.27
N GLN A 101 0.11 6.27 12.37
CA GLN A 101 -0.12 5.54 13.62
C GLN A 101 -1.42 6.00 14.29
N THR A 102 -2.14 5.03 14.84
CA THR A 102 -3.24 5.22 15.80
C THR A 102 -3.23 4.02 16.76
N ASP A 103 -4.11 4.02 17.75
CA ASP A 103 -4.17 2.95 18.74
C ASP A 103 -4.37 1.58 18.08
N GLY A 104 -3.34 0.73 18.21
CA GLY A 104 -3.37 -0.67 17.76
C GLY A 104 -3.05 -0.91 16.28
N VAL A 105 -2.79 0.11 15.47
CA VAL A 105 -2.41 -0.08 14.07
C VAL A 105 -1.40 0.97 13.59
N SER A 106 -0.45 0.51 12.79
CA SER A 106 0.48 1.38 12.06
C SER A 106 0.46 1.04 10.57
N ALA A 107 0.78 2.02 9.75
CA ALA A 107 0.95 1.81 8.32
C ALA A 107 2.09 2.68 7.78
N LEU A 108 2.75 2.19 6.75
CA LEU A 108 3.57 3.03 5.89
C LEU A 108 2.78 3.32 4.63
N ALA A 109 2.63 4.60 4.29
CA ALA A 109 1.93 5.04 3.08
C ALA A 109 2.87 5.88 2.23
N TRP A 110 2.87 5.68 0.92
CA TRP A 110 3.60 6.51 -0.01
C TRP A 110 2.65 7.19 -0.98
N VAL A 111 2.93 8.46 -1.28
CA VAL A 111 2.07 9.32 -2.11
C VAL A 111 2.93 10.25 -2.97
N SER A 112 2.62 10.28 -4.26
CA SER A 112 3.29 11.19 -5.18
C SER A 112 2.69 12.60 -5.09
N ASP A 113 3.47 13.60 -5.49
CA ASP A 113 2.99 14.97 -5.66
C ASP A 113 1.80 15.04 -6.63
N GLU A 114 1.85 14.24 -7.68
CA GLU A 114 0.89 14.18 -8.77
C GLU A 114 -0.44 13.55 -8.33
N GLU A 115 -0.40 12.45 -7.57
CA GLU A 115 -1.58 11.83 -6.94
C GLU A 115 -2.25 12.86 -6.04
N TYR A 116 -1.50 13.47 -5.12
CA TYR A 116 -2.03 14.46 -4.19
C TYR A 116 -2.65 15.66 -4.91
N LYS A 117 -1.97 16.23 -5.90
CA LYS A 117 -2.46 17.38 -6.67
C LYS A 117 -3.77 17.07 -7.40
N THR A 118 -3.92 15.82 -7.84
CA THR A 118 -5.07 15.40 -8.66
C THR A 118 -6.28 15.01 -7.82
N GLU A 119 -6.09 14.20 -6.77
CA GLU A 119 -7.20 13.63 -6.01
C GLU A 119 -7.54 14.43 -4.74
N GLU A 120 -6.54 14.99 -4.05
CA GLU A 120 -6.71 15.39 -2.64
C GLU A 120 -6.54 16.90 -2.38
N ALA A 121 -5.78 17.62 -3.23
CA ALA A 121 -5.44 19.03 -3.02
C ALA A 121 -6.65 20.00 -3.05
N THR A 122 -7.81 19.56 -3.54
CA THR A 122 -9.06 20.35 -3.46
C THR A 122 -9.66 20.31 -2.05
N HIS A 123 -9.38 19.27 -1.27
CA HIS A 123 -9.97 19.01 0.04
C HIS A 123 -8.99 19.20 1.19
N PHE A 124 -7.70 19.00 0.94
CA PHE A 124 -6.64 19.05 1.94
C PHE A 124 -5.57 20.06 1.54
N GLN A 125 -4.95 20.71 2.53
CA GLN A 125 -3.90 21.70 2.30
C GLN A 125 -2.53 21.04 2.09
N THR A 126 -2.31 19.87 2.70
CA THR A 126 -1.06 19.13 2.62
C THR A 126 -1.31 17.63 2.43
N LYS A 127 -0.32 16.91 1.88
CA LYS A 127 -0.31 15.43 1.85
C LYS A 127 -0.52 14.85 3.25
N GLN A 128 0.11 15.45 4.26
CA GLN A 128 -0.03 15.03 5.65
C GLN A 128 -1.47 15.12 6.16
N ASP A 129 -2.21 16.18 5.82
CA ASP A 129 -3.63 16.32 6.19
C ASP A 129 -4.51 15.28 5.48
N ALA A 130 -4.24 15.01 4.19
CA ALA A 130 -4.95 13.98 3.44
C ALA A 130 -4.70 12.59 4.04
N LEU A 131 -3.44 12.27 4.34
CA LEU A 131 -3.04 11.02 4.99
C LEU A 131 -3.65 10.87 6.38
N ALA A 132 -3.66 11.94 7.18
CA ALA A 132 -4.31 11.93 8.49
C ALA A 132 -5.82 11.64 8.41
N ALA A 133 -6.46 12.02 7.30
CA ALA A 133 -7.85 11.68 6.98
C ALA A 133 -8.03 10.29 6.33
N GLY A 134 -6.97 9.48 6.23
CA GLY A 134 -6.99 8.14 5.65
C GLY A 134 -6.97 8.10 4.12
N ARG A 135 -6.55 9.19 3.47
CA ARG A 135 -6.49 9.31 2.01
C ARG A 135 -5.11 8.90 1.49
N PHE A 136 -5.00 7.68 0.97
CA PHE A 136 -3.82 7.20 0.25
C PHE A 136 -4.18 5.99 -0.63
N SER A 137 -3.61 5.93 -1.82
CA SER A 137 -3.77 4.80 -2.74
C SER A 137 -2.94 3.59 -2.35
N PHE A 138 -1.74 3.83 -1.82
CA PHE A 138 -0.73 2.79 -1.64
C PHE A 138 -0.16 2.79 -0.23
N GLY A 139 0.04 1.61 0.33
CA GLY A 139 0.62 1.49 1.65
C GLY A 139 0.81 0.03 2.08
N VAL A 140 1.43 -0.14 3.23
CA VAL A 140 1.53 -1.40 3.95
C VAL A 140 1.02 -1.19 5.37
N PHE A 141 0.06 -1.99 5.79
CA PHE A 141 -0.40 -2.01 7.17
C PHE A 141 0.42 -3.02 7.95
N CYS A 142 0.95 -2.61 9.11
CA CYS A 142 1.72 -3.46 10.01
C CYS A 142 0.80 -4.12 11.03
N TYR A 143 0.95 -5.44 11.23
CA TYR A 143 0.16 -6.23 12.17
C TYR A 143 1.04 -7.12 13.03
N ALA A 144 0.58 -7.40 14.25
CA ALA A 144 1.21 -8.33 15.18
C ALA A 144 0.17 -9.12 15.97
N GLY A 145 0.59 -10.21 16.60
CA GLY A 145 -0.23 -11.07 17.46
C GLY A 145 -1.44 -11.64 16.74
N SER A 146 -2.57 -11.68 17.44
CA SER A 146 -3.82 -12.27 16.95
C SER A 146 -4.34 -11.60 15.68
N ASP A 147 -4.09 -10.30 15.49
CA ASP A 147 -4.54 -9.56 14.31
C ASP A 147 -3.81 -10.04 13.05
N TRP A 148 -2.52 -10.36 13.19
CA TRP A 148 -1.74 -10.97 12.13
C TRP A 148 -2.20 -12.40 11.84
N GLU A 149 -2.34 -13.22 12.89
CA GLU A 149 -2.82 -14.61 12.78
C GLU A 149 -4.16 -14.71 12.05
N GLU A 150 -5.11 -13.80 12.32
CA GLU A 150 -6.41 -13.77 11.63
C GLU A 150 -6.27 -13.58 10.12
N ARG A 151 -5.31 -12.76 9.67
CA ARG A 151 -5.08 -12.49 8.23
C ARG A 151 -4.44 -13.69 7.55
N VAL A 152 -3.48 -14.34 8.22
CA VAL A 152 -2.87 -15.59 7.76
C VAL A 152 -3.95 -16.65 7.56
N ASP A 153 -4.74 -16.90 8.60
CA ASP A 153 -5.85 -17.85 8.58
C ASP A 153 -6.86 -17.54 7.47
N ARG A 154 -7.19 -16.26 7.29
CA ARG A 154 -8.16 -15.82 6.28
C ARG A 154 -7.68 -16.08 4.86
N ILE A 155 -6.43 -15.75 4.53
CA ILE A 155 -5.94 -15.91 3.15
C ILE A 155 -5.65 -17.37 2.83
N GLN A 156 -5.21 -18.16 3.81
CA GLN A 156 -4.97 -19.59 3.61
C GLN A 156 -6.25 -20.40 3.38
N ARG A 157 -7.43 -19.85 3.71
CA ARG A 157 -8.73 -20.48 3.48
C ARG A 157 -9.29 -20.23 2.06
N THR A 158 -8.55 -19.53 1.20
CA THR A 158 -8.99 -19.25 -0.18
C THR A 158 -7.87 -19.54 -1.19
N ASP A 159 -8.26 -19.71 -2.45
CA ASP A 159 -7.37 -19.77 -3.60
C ASP A 159 -7.40 -18.44 -4.39
N ALA A 160 -7.67 -17.33 -3.70
CA ALA A 160 -7.58 -15.99 -4.25
C ALA A 160 -6.19 -15.40 -4.01
N PRO A 161 -5.67 -14.57 -4.93
CA PRO A 161 -4.35 -13.96 -4.78
C PRO A 161 -4.32 -12.88 -3.69
N ALA A 162 -5.45 -12.22 -3.42
CA ALA A 162 -5.62 -11.21 -2.39
C ALA A 162 -7.11 -11.09 -2.01
N TYR A 163 -7.41 -10.36 -0.94
CA TYR A 163 -8.77 -9.89 -0.65
C TYR A 163 -8.96 -8.44 -1.09
N LEU A 164 -10.19 -7.97 -1.06
CA LEU A 164 -10.53 -6.59 -1.41
C LEU A 164 -11.21 -5.90 -0.21
N LYS A 165 -11.10 -4.58 -0.16
CA LYS A 165 -11.83 -3.73 0.78
C LYS A 165 -12.62 -2.71 -0.03
N ARG A 166 -13.94 -2.66 0.19
CA ARG A 166 -14.82 -1.65 -0.42
C ARG A 166 -14.57 -0.28 0.21
N ASP A 167 -15.05 0.76 -0.45
CA ASP A 167 -15.02 2.15 0.05
C ASP A 167 -15.73 2.31 1.40
N ASP A 168 -16.78 1.51 1.65
CA ASP A 168 -17.49 1.46 2.92
C ASP A 168 -16.74 0.68 4.03
N GLY A 169 -15.55 0.18 3.71
CA GLY A 169 -14.67 -0.57 4.61
C GLY A 169 -14.99 -2.07 4.69
N THR A 170 -16.04 -2.55 4.03
CA THR A 170 -16.44 -3.96 4.06
C THR A 170 -15.41 -4.83 3.32
N PRO A 171 -14.88 -5.90 3.95
CA PRO A 171 -14.00 -6.83 3.26
C PRO A 171 -14.79 -7.71 2.29
N ILE A 172 -14.25 -7.91 1.10
CA ILE A 172 -14.64 -8.95 0.15
C ILE A 172 -13.53 -9.98 0.14
N ILE A 173 -13.88 -11.25 0.32
CA ILE A 173 -12.93 -12.36 0.40
C ILE A 173 -13.26 -13.32 -0.75
N PRO A 174 -12.68 -13.12 -1.95
CA PRO A 174 -12.86 -14.03 -3.06
C PRO A 174 -12.35 -15.41 -2.69
N GLN A 175 -13.02 -16.45 -3.16
CA GLN A 175 -12.64 -17.84 -2.92
C GLN A 175 -11.65 -18.36 -3.97
N THR A 176 -11.64 -17.75 -5.16
CA THR A 176 -10.80 -18.17 -6.29
C THR A 176 -10.16 -16.96 -6.98
N ALA A 177 -9.10 -17.19 -7.75
CA ALA A 177 -8.50 -16.17 -8.62
C ALA A 177 -9.51 -15.56 -9.62
N SER A 178 -10.38 -16.38 -10.22
CA SER A 178 -11.40 -15.86 -11.15
C SER A 178 -12.35 -14.89 -10.46
N GLU A 179 -12.85 -15.24 -9.27
CA GLU A 179 -13.75 -14.37 -8.50
C GLU A 179 -13.05 -13.05 -8.12
N PHE A 180 -11.77 -13.11 -7.76
CA PHE A 180 -10.96 -11.93 -7.48
C PHE A 180 -10.88 -10.98 -8.69
N TYR A 181 -10.54 -11.50 -9.87
CA TYR A 181 -10.46 -10.68 -11.09
C TYR A 181 -11.84 -10.20 -11.56
N ASP A 182 -12.90 -10.97 -11.35
CA ASP A 182 -14.28 -10.55 -11.61
C ASP A 182 -14.65 -9.34 -10.74
N TYR A 183 -14.30 -9.36 -9.46
CA TYR A 183 -14.51 -8.21 -8.59
C TYR A 183 -13.74 -6.99 -9.07
N ILE A 184 -12.44 -7.12 -9.33
CA ILE A 184 -11.61 -6.02 -9.85
C ILE A 184 -12.21 -5.43 -11.14
N GLY A 185 -12.62 -6.29 -12.08
CA GLY A 185 -13.26 -5.88 -13.33
C GLY A 185 -14.62 -5.20 -13.13
N SER A 186 -15.39 -5.63 -12.12
CA SER A 186 -16.73 -5.11 -11.81
C SER A 186 -16.73 -3.81 -10.98
N THR A 187 -15.68 -3.58 -10.19
CA THR A 187 -15.55 -2.40 -9.32
C THR A 187 -15.27 -1.09 -10.09
N ALA A 188 -15.30 0.04 -9.39
CA ALA A 188 -15.10 1.39 -9.94
C ALA A 188 -13.83 1.47 -10.79
N THR A 189 -13.79 2.41 -11.75
CA THR A 189 -12.71 2.59 -12.75
C THR A 189 -11.31 2.54 -12.16
N GLU A 190 -11.16 2.94 -10.90
CA GLU A 190 -9.91 3.00 -10.13
C GLU A 190 -9.29 1.62 -9.81
N LEU A 191 -10.10 0.57 -9.69
CA LEU A 191 -9.63 -0.82 -9.53
C LEU A 191 -9.42 -1.50 -10.90
N ARG A 192 -10.16 -1.08 -11.94
CA ARG A 192 -10.10 -1.67 -13.30
C ARG A 192 -8.75 -1.52 -14.01
N GLN A 193 -7.89 -0.68 -13.47
CA GLN A 193 -6.70 -0.21 -14.15
C GLN A 193 -5.40 -0.90 -13.67
N ASN A 194 -5.51 -1.77 -12.69
CA ASN A 194 -4.43 -2.48 -12.02
C ASN A 194 -3.90 -3.71 -12.82
N GLY A 195 -3.92 -3.61 -14.15
CA GLY A 195 -3.35 -4.54 -15.12
C GLY A 195 -2.63 -3.79 -16.26
N GLY A 196 -1.95 -2.68 -15.94
CA GLY A 196 -1.21 -1.83 -16.88
C GLY A 196 -1.97 -0.60 -17.41
N GLY A 197 -3.04 -0.18 -16.74
CA GLY A 197 -3.91 0.92 -17.18
C GLY A 197 -4.13 2.02 -16.14
N ALA A 198 -3.40 2.04 -15.02
CA ALA A 198 -3.52 3.04 -13.94
C ALA A 198 -3.50 4.45 -14.54
N PRO A 199 -4.28 5.41 -14.01
CA PRO A 199 -4.16 6.77 -14.45
C PRO A 199 -2.70 7.22 -14.23
N PRO A 200 -2.08 7.90 -15.19
CA PRO A 200 -0.66 8.26 -15.08
C PRO A 200 -0.30 9.04 -13.80
N TYR A 201 -1.26 9.79 -13.23
CA TYR A 201 -1.04 10.56 -12.00
C TYR A 201 -0.80 9.67 -10.77
N LEU A 202 -1.20 8.40 -10.79
CA LEU A 202 -0.91 7.46 -9.71
C LEU A 202 0.54 6.98 -9.73
N GLY A 203 1.27 7.19 -10.82
CA GLY A 203 2.66 6.76 -10.95
C GLY A 203 2.85 5.25 -10.97
N MET A 204 1.80 4.44 -10.94
CA MET A 204 1.92 2.98 -11.06
C MET A 204 2.15 2.59 -12.52
N LEU A 205 3.27 1.92 -12.78
CA LEU A 205 3.67 1.43 -14.10
C LEU A 205 3.15 0.01 -14.34
N GLU A 206 3.31 -0.86 -13.34
CA GLU A 206 2.94 -2.28 -13.41
C GLU A 206 2.37 -2.72 -12.06
N LEU A 207 1.41 -3.65 -12.09
CA LEU A 207 0.95 -4.38 -10.92
C LEU A 207 0.79 -5.84 -11.29
N GLU A 208 1.34 -6.71 -10.46
CA GLU A 208 1.06 -8.14 -10.45
C GLU A 208 0.41 -8.51 -9.12
N VAL A 209 -0.73 -9.19 -9.18
CA VAL A 209 -1.40 -9.84 -8.05
C VAL A 209 -1.91 -11.18 -8.54
N SER A 210 -1.25 -12.27 -8.18
CA SER A 210 -1.47 -13.60 -8.75
C SER A 210 -1.30 -14.71 -7.70
N ILE A 211 -1.71 -15.92 -8.08
CA ILE A 211 -1.57 -17.16 -7.30
C ILE A 211 -1.28 -18.29 -8.30
N ASP A 212 -0.30 -19.13 -7.97
CA ASP A 212 0.15 -20.27 -8.78
C ASP A 212 -0.69 -21.53 -8.57
#